data_AF-A0AAV2QR26-F1
#
_entry.id   AF-A0AAV2QR26-F1
#
_cell.length_a   1.000
_cell.length_b   1.000
_cell.length_c   1.000
_cell.angle_alpha   90.00
_cell.angle_beta   90.00
_cell.angle_gamma   90.00
#
_symmetry.space_group_name_H-M   'P 1'
#
loop_
_entity.id
_entity.type
_entity.pdbx_description
1 polymer ?
#
loop_
_entity_poly.entity_id
_entity_poly.type
_entity_poly.pdbx_seq_one_letter_code
_entity_poly.pdbx_strand_id
1 'polypeptide(L)'
;MSSDSLKMSGVVALVLARAGSLGIPCKNLALLKGQPLLQRSLNTLQEANCFDSIWVSTDDDKIASCAIQGGAHVHRRASYTATHEASSITAIQEFLQYHQEFTVVCLVQCTSPFLRVHYLHQGISMMHNGYDSVFAVTRRHSLRWSEG
;
A
#
# COMPACT_ATOMS: atom_id res chain seq x y z
N MET A 1 -11.22 -28.17 17.95
CA MET A 1 -9.75 -28.13 17.74
C MET A 1 -9.39 -26.70 17.44
N SER A 2 -8.43 -26.17 18.19
CA SER A 2 -8.17 -24.76 18.50
C SER A 2 -7.96 -23.86 17.28
N SER A 3 -8.68 -22.74 17.26
CA SER A 3 -8.67 -21.68 16.24
C SER A 3 -7.49 -20.70 16.33
N ASP A 4 -6.38 -21.12 16.93
CA ASP A 4 -5.12 -20.37 16.86
C ASP A 4 -4.48 -20.61 15.49
N SER A 5 -5.12 -20.00 14.50
CA SER A 5 -4.55 -19.76 13.18
C SER A 5 -3.26 -18.99 13.42
N LEU A 6 -2.11 -19.58 13.11
CA LEU A 6 -0.80 -18.94 13.24
C LEU A 6 -0.87 -17.52 12.69
N LYS A 7 -0.89 -16.53 13.58
CA LYS A 7 -0.78 -15.13 13.19
C LYS A 7 0.60 -14.99 12.56
N MET A 8 0.63 -14.77 11.26
CA MET A 8 1.87 -14.56 10.52
C MET A 8 2.41 -13.25 11.04
N SER A 9 3.58 -13.31 11.67
CA SER A 9 4.26 -12.16 12.25
C SER A 9 5.12 -11.49 11.18
N GLY A 10 5.18 -10.17 11.21
CA GLY A 10 5.93 -9.37 10.26
C GLY A 10 5.11 -9.02 9.00
N VAL A 11 3.78 -8.93 9.11
CA VAL A 11 2.92 -8.53 8.00
C VAL A 11 2.66 -7.03 8.07
N VAL A 12 3.20 -6.27 7.12
CA VAL A 12 3.09 -4.82 7.06
C VAL A 12 2.25 -4.35 5.89
N ALA A 13 1.38 -3.37 6.12
CA ALA A 13 0.79 -2.62 5.02
C ALA A 13 1.69 -1.43 4.68
N LEU A 14 2.11 -1.31 3.42
CA LEU A 14 2.98 -0.23 2.95
C LEU A 14 2.29 0.59 1.87
N VAL A 15 2.15 1.89 2.10
CA VAL A 15 1.66 2.85 1.11
C VAL A 15 2.83 3.70 0.63
N LEU A 16 3.15 3.61 -0.66
CA LEU A 16 4.14 4.49 -1.29
C LEU A 16 3.46 5.77 -1.79
N ALA A 17 3.68 6.89 -1.12
CA ALA A 17 3.02 8.16 -1.43
C ALA A 17 4.04 9.26 -1.68
N ARG A 18 4.32 9.62 -2.94
CA ARG A 18 5.25 10.71 -3.31
C ARG A 18 4.57 12.02 -3.63
N ALA A 19 5.25 13.13 -3.38
CA ALA A 19 4.76 14.46 -3.73
C ALA A 19 4.56 14.61 -5.25
N GLY A 20 5.57 14.20 -6.03
CA GLY A 20 5.70 14.47 -7.47
C GLY A 20 4.78 13.67 -8.41
N SER A 21 3.48 13.58 -8.14
CA SER A 21 2.53 12.90 -9.02
C SER A 21 2.39 13.61 -10.38
N LEU A 22 2.70 12.92 -11.49
CA LEU A 22 2.66 13.53 -12.84
C LEU A 22 1.24 13.88 -13.33
N GLY A 23 0.25 13.05 -13.03
CA GLY A 23 -1.11 13.24 -13.57
C GLY A 23 -1.95 14.24 -12.78
N ILE A 24 -1.91 14.17 -11.44
CA ILE A 24 -2.62 15.09 -10.55
C ILE A 24 -1.61 15.55 -9.49
N PRO A 25 -1.26 16.84 -9.42
CA PRO A 25 -0.41 17.36 -8.36
C PRO A 25 -0.96 16.96 -6.98
N CYS A 26 -0.11 16.47 -6.09
CA CYS A 26 -0.50 16.00 -4.76
C CYS A 26 -1.62 14.93 -4.77
N LYS A 27 -1.70 14.07 -5.79
CA LYS A 27 -2.73 13.03 -5.95
C LYS A 27 -3.07 12.25 -4.66
N ASN A 28 -2.07 11.91 -3.85
CA ASN A 28 -2.27 11.15 -2.61
C ASN A 28 -3.09 11.94 -1.55
N LEU A 29 -3.05 13.27 -1.60
CA LEU A 29 -3.85 14.17 -0.77
C LEU A 29 -5.10 14.71 -1.48
N ALA A 30 -5.31 14.35 -2.74
CA ALA A 30 -6.49 14.78 -3.49
C ALA A 30 -7.76 14.24 -2.81
N LEU A 31 -8.79 15.08 -2.76
CA LEU A 31 -10.04 14.75 -2.09
C LEU A 31 -10.95 13.94 -3.01
N LEU A 32 -11.47 12.84 -2.49
CA LEU A 32 -12.57 12.09 -3.08
C LEU A 32 -13.73 12.06 -2.08
N LYS A 33 -14.83 12.73 -2.44
CA LYS A 33 -15.99 12.95 -1.55
C LYS A 33 -15.58 13.56 -0.20
N GLY A 34 -14.73 14.59 -0.23
CA GLY A 34 -14.30 15.33 0.95
C GLY A 34 -13.17 14.68 1.77
N GLN A 35 -12.66 13.51 1.38
CA GLN A 35 -11.61 12.80 2.12
C GLN A 35 -10.37 12.56 1.24
N PRO A 36 -9.13 12.80 1.74
CA PRO A 36 -7.90 12.51 1.01
C PRO A 36 -7.79 11.03 0.59
N LEU A 37 -7.26 10.76 -0.61
CA LEU A 37 -7.04 9.38 -1.09
C LEU A 37 -6.20 8.54 -0.12
N LEU A 38 -5.16 9.14 0.47
CA LEU A 38 -4.35 8.50 1.49
C LEU A 38 -5.20 8.12 2.70
N GLN A 39 -5.95 9.06 3.27
CA GLN A 39 -6.80 8.80 4.43
C GLN A 39 -7.84 7.70 4.14
N ARG A 40 -8.41 7.64 2.94
CA ARG A 40 -9.32 6.55 2.54
C ARG A 40 -8.64 5.18 2.62
N SER A 41 -7.41 5.09 2.12
CA SER A 41 -6.63 3.85 2.14
C SER A 41 -6.27 3.46 3.57
N LEU A 42 -5.83 4.42 4.39
CA LEU A 42 -5.50 4.19 5.80
C LEU A 42 -6.72 3.71 6.60
N ASN A 43 -7.89 4.31 6.39
CA ASN A 43 -9.13 3.86 7.02
C ASN A 43 -9.43 2.40 6.67
N THR A 44 -9.36 2.02 5.40
CA THR A 44 -9.59 0.63 4.98
C THR A 44 -8.57 -0.34 5.59
N LEU A 45 -7.30 0.06 5.68
CA LEU A 45 -6.24 -0.77 6.27
C LEU A 45 -6.45 -0.96 7.78
N GLN A 46 -6.86 0.10 8.48
CA GLN A 46 -7.19 0.05 9.90
C GLN A 46 -8.43 -0.80 10.18
N GLU A 47 -9.48 -0.62 9.37
CA GLU A 47 -10.71 -1.40 9.47
C GLU A 47 -10.44 -2.90 9.23
N ALA A 48 -9.52 -3.23 8.32
CA ALA A 48 -9.14 -4.61 8.06
C ALA A 48 -8.43 -5.27 9.25
N ASN A 49 -7.71 -4.52 10.07
CA ASN A 49 -7.06 -5.00 11.30
C ASN A 49 -6.31 -6.34 11.13
N CYS A 50 -5.65 -6.52 9.99
CA CYS A 50 -4.94 -7.76 9.62
C CYS A 50 -3.44 -7.54 9.38
N PHE A 51 -2.91 -6.39 9.83
CA PHE A 51 -1.51 -6.01 9.70
C PHE A 51 -0.93 -5.77 11.10
N ASP A 52 0.35 -6.08 11.28
CA ASP A 52 1.07 -5.76 12.52
C ASP A 52 1.32 -4.26 12.64
N SER A 53 1.53 -3.59 11.51
CA SER A 53 1.60 -2.13 11.42
C SER A 53 1.28 -1.62 10.02
N ILE A 54 0.94 -0.33 9.93
CA ILE A 54 0.64 0.37 8.68
C ILE A 54 1.67 1.49 8.52
N TRP A 55 2.32 1.52 7.36
CA TRP A 55 3.39 2.47 7.05
C TRP A 55 3.09 3.26 5.78
N VAL A 56 3.46 4.54 5.80
CA VAL A 56 3.46 5.42 4.63
C VAL A 56 4.89 5.86 4.35
N SER A 57 5.40 5.47 3.19
CA SER A 57 6.70 5.91 2.69
C SER A 57 6.54 7.18 1.85
N THR A 58 7.09 8.29 2.35
CA THR A 58 6.95 9.62 1.74
C THR A 58 8.20 10.47 1.86
N ASP A 59 8.38 11.38 0.91
CA ASP A 59 9.36 12.46 0.84
C ASP A 59 8.75 13.83 1.20
N ASP A 60 7.45 13.88 1.47
CA ASP A 60 6.68 15.10 1.68
C ASP A 60 6.07 15.19 3.08
N ASP A 61 6.19 16.37 3.69
CA ASP A 61 5.76 16.64 5.06
C ASP A 61 4.24 16.70 5.23
N LYS A 62 3.50 17.14 4.21
CA LYS A 62 2.03 17.17 4.25
C LYS A 62 1.47 15.76 4.18
N ILE A 63 2.06 14.91 3.33
CA ILE A 63 1.75 13.47 3.26
C ILE A 63 2.09 12.79 4.58
N ALA A 64 3.26 13.09 5.17
CA ALA A 64 3.67 12.53 6.46
C ALA A 64 2.70 12.93 7.59
N SER A 65 2.30 14.20 7.64
CA SER A 65 1.32 14.68 8.61
C SER A 65 -0.03 13.98 8.46
N CYS A 66 -0.53 13.84 7.22
CA CYS A 66 -1.76 13.08 6.94
C CYS A 66 -1.64 11.61 7.36
N ALA A 67 -0.48 10.97 7.17
CA ALA A 67 -0.25 9.59 7.57
C ALA A 67 -0.30 9.43 9.10
N ILE A 68 0.37 10.30 9.84
CA ILE A 68 0.38 10.31 11.32
C ILE A 68 -1.03 10.54 11.86
N GLN A 69 -1.75 11.53 11.33
CA GLN A 69 -3.15 11.79 11.70
C GLN A 69 -4.06 10.60 11.40
N GLY A 70 -3.77 9.90 10.31
CA GLY A 70 -4.44 8.66 9.93
C GLY A 70 -3.94 7.43 10.67
N GLY A 71 -3.15 7.55 11.74
CA GLY A 71 -2.70 6.43 12.59
C GLY A 71 -1.69 5.49 11.93
N ALA A 72 -0.99 5.94 10.90
CA ALA A 72 0.09 5.19 10.25
C ALA A 72 1.47 5.71 10.69
N HIS A 73 2.44 4.81 10.67
CA HIS A 73 3.85 5.16 10.79
C HIS A 73 4.36 5.81 9.50
N VAL A 74 5.40 6.64 9.62
CA VAL A 74 6.01 7.31 8.48
C VAL A 74 7.41 6.78 8.27
N HIS A 75 7.67 6.32 7.06
CA HIS A 75 9.02 6.08 6.55
C HIS A 75 9.43 7.26 5.68
N ARG A 76 10.53 7.93 6.05
CA ARG A 76 11.10 9.01 5.24
C ARG A 76 12.03 8.41 4.20
N ARG A 77 11.50 8.18 3.01
CA ARG A 77 12.29 7.57 1.93
C ARG A 77 13.35 8.52 1.39
N ALA A 78 14.42 7.94 0.89
CA ALA A 78 15.49 8.68 0.23
C ALA A 78 15.03 9.34 -1.08
N SER A 79 15.73 10.40 -1.49
CA SER A 79 15.43 11.14 -2.72
C SER A 79 15.50 10.27 -3.98
N TYR A 80 16.39 9.27 -4.02
CA TYR A 80 16.55 8.39 -5.17
C TYR A 80 15.37 7.43 -5.39
N THR A 81 14.56 7.13 -4.35
CA THR A 81 13.32 6.34 -4.46
C THR A 81 12.06 7.21 -4.56
N ALA A 82 12.22 8.54 -4.54
CA ALA A 82 11.16 9.53 -4.66
C ALA A 82 11.01 10.10 -6.08
N THR A 83 11.83 9.66 -7.03
CA THR A 83 11.79 10.12 -8.42
C THR A 83 10.59 9.55 -9.18
N HIS A 84 10.34 10.06 -10.39
CA HIS A 84 9.28 9.54 -11.24
C HIS A 84 9.67 8.18 -11.86
N GLU A 85 10.96 7.96 -12.07
CA GLU A 85 11.56 6.78 -12.69
C GLU A 85 11.77 5.64 -11.68
N ALA A 86 11.75 5.96 -10.37
CA ALA A 86 11.90 4.98 -9.31
C ALA A 86 10.75 3.96 -9.34
N SER A 87 11.13 2.67 -9.41
CA SER A 87 10.15 1.59 -9.36
C SER A 87 9.57 1.43 -7.95
N SER A 88 8.34 0.92 -7.84
CA SER A 88 7.76 0.56 -6.54
C SER A 88 8.61 -0.48 -5.82
N ILE A 89 9.24 -1.40 -6.55
CA ILE A 89 10.12 -2.44 -5.97
C ILE A 89 11.33 -1.81 -5.29
N THR A 90 11.98 -0.83 -5.92
CA THR A 90 13.15 -0.16 -5.34
C THR A 90 12.78 0.57 -4.04
N ALA A 91 11.60 1.21 -3.99
CA ALA A 91 11.11 1.86 -2.77
C ALA A 91 10.75 0.84 -1.67
N ILE A 92 10.19 -0.32 -2.03
CA ILE A 92 9.93 -1.41 -1.07
C ILE A 92 11.25 -1.96 -0.52
N GLN A 93 12.24 -2.18 -1.37
CA GLN A 93 13.56 -2.68 -0.96
C GLN A 93 14.24 -1.71 0.00
N GLU A 94 14.20 -0.40 -0.30
CA GLU A 94 14.73 0.64 0.58
C GLU A 94 14.03 0.62 1.93
N PHE A 95 12.69 0.57 1.97
CA PHE A 95 11.93 0.42 3.22
C PHE A 95 12.38 -0.82 4.02
N LEU A 96 12.51 -1.98 3.38
CA LEU A 96 12.91 -3.22 4.04
C LEU A 96 14.36 -3.24 4.53
N GLN A 97 15.24 -2.36 4.02
CA GLN A 97 16.60 -2.22 4.56
C GLN A 97 16.57 -1.68 6.00
N TYR A 98 15.61 -0.81 6.32
CA TYR A 98 15.43 -0.21 7.65
C TYR A 98 14.48 -1.01 8.54
N HIS A 99 13.60 -1.82 7.95
CA HIS A 99 12.54 -2.56 8.64
C HIS A 99 12.63 -4.07 8.37
N GLN A 100 13.67 -4.69 8.91
CA GLN A 100 14.00 -6.11 8.69
C GLN A 100 13.10 -7.07 9.47
N GLU A 101 12.27 -6.56 10.38
CA GLU A 101 11.27 -7.32 11.12
C GLU A 101 10.09 -7.78 10.24
N PHE A 102 9.88 -7.13 9.09
CA PHE A 102 8.78 -7.46 8.19
C PHE A 102 9.16 -8.54 7.18
N THR A 103 8.35 -9.58 7.12
CA THR A 103 8.51 -10.74 6.22
C THR A 103 7.52 -10.70 5.05
N VAL A 104 6.39 -10.01 5.22
CA VAL A 104 5.34 -9.87 4.21
C VAL A 104 4.96 -8.40 4.06
N VAL A 105 5.12 -7.87 2.84
CA VAL A 105 4.71 -6.50 2.51
C VAL A 105 3.45 -6.52 1.66
N CYS A 106 2.37 -5.95 2.19
CA CYS A 106 1.18 -5.62 1.42
C CYS A 106 1.32 -4.20 0.87
N LEU A 107 1.75 -4.08 -0.39
CA LEU A 107 1.81 -2.79 -1.08
C LEU A 107 0.39 -2.32 -1.42
N VAL A 108 -0.02 -1.18 -0.87
CA VAL A 108 -1.33 -0.55 -1.13
C VAL A 108 -1.15 0.79 -1.85
N GLN A 109 -1.86 0.94 -2.98
CA GLN A 109 -1.81 2.15 -3.78
C GLN A 109 -3.03 3.04 -3.50
N CYS A 110 -2.80 4.30 -3.11
CA CYS A 110 -3.87 5.29 -2.88
C CYS A 110 -4.77 5.53 -4.12
N THR A 111 -4.28 5.18 -5.31
CA THR A 111 -5.00 5.26 -6.58
C THR A 111 -6.06 4.18 -6.79
N SER A 112 -6.22 3.27 -5.83
CA SER A 112 -7.30 2.29 -5.79
C SER A 112 -8.29 2.65 -4.66
N PRO A 113 -9.00 3.79 -4.72
CA PRO A 113 -9.75 4.34 -3.59
C PRO A 113 -11.02 3.57 -3.20
N PHE A 114 -11.32 2.51 -3.95
CA PHE A 114 -12.44 1.59 -3.72
C PHE A 114 -11.98 0.22 -3.19
N LEU A 115 -10.72 0.12 -2.76
CA LEU A 115 -10.24 -1.04 -2.01
C LEU A 115 -11.16 -1.28 -0.81
N ARG A 116 -11.50 -2.55 -0.59
CA ARG A 116 -12.38 -3.00 0.49
C ARG A 116 -11.63 -3.99 1.37
N VAL A 117 -12.00 -4.00 2.65
CA VAL A 117 -11.43 -4.86 3.69
C VAL A 117 -11.40 -6.33 3.28
N HIS A 118 -12.46 -6.84 2.66
CA HIS A 118 -12.54 -8.25 2.27
C HIS A 118 -11.45 -8.68 1.28
N TYR A 119 -10.97 -7.78 0.41
CA TYR A 119 -9.87 -8.10 -0.52
C TYR A 119 -8.53 -8.22 0.21
N LEU A 120 -8.32 -7.46 1.28
CA LEU A 120 -7.12 -7.54 2.10
C LEU A 120 -7.07 -8.86 2.85
N HIS A 121 -8.18 -9.26 3.48
CA HIS A 121 -8.28 -10.57 4.12
C HIS A 121 -8.08 -11.73 3.15
N GLN A 122 -8.64 -11.65 1.94
CA GLN A 122 -8.41 -12.67 0.91
C GLN A 122 -6.93 -12.77 0.53
N GLY A 123 -6.26 -11.64 0.28
CA GLY A 123 -4.83 -11.63 -0.02
C GLY A 123 -3.98 -12.22 1.10
N ILE A 124 -4.22 -11.80 2.35
CA ILE A 124 -3.51 -12.32 3.52
C ILE A 124 -3.79 -13.82 3.72
N SER A 125 -5.04 -14.27 3.56
CA SER A 125 -5.37 -15.70 3.63
C SER A 125 -4.64 -16.52 2.56
N MET A 126 -4.46 -15.98 1.36
CA MET A 126 -3.65 -16.65 0.34
C MET A 126 -2.18 -16.71 0.75
N MET A 127 -1.60 -15.63 1.29
CA MET A 127 -0.23 -15.68 1.81
C MET A 127 -0.06 -16.75 2.90
N HIS A 128 -1.03 -16.89 3.80
CA HIS A 128 -1.05 -17.96 4.82
C HIS A 128 -1.11 -19.38 4.23
N ASN A 129 -1.69 -19.53 3.03
CA ASN A 129 -1.78 -20.81 2.32
C ASN A 129 -0.50 -21.14 1.53
N GLY A 130 0.61 -20.45 1.78
CA GLY A 130 1.92 -20.78 1.22
C GLY A 130 2.22 -20.16 -0.14
N TYR A 131 1.50 -19.10 -0.52
CA TYR A 131 1.84 -18.33 -1.71
C TYR A 131 2.97 -17.33 -1.43
N ASP A 132 3.96 -17.24 -2.32
CA ASP A 132 5.06 -16.27 -2.19
C ASP A 132 4.65 -14.84 -2.54
N SER A 133 3.66 -14.68 -3.43
CA SER A 133 3.14 -13.36 -3.81
C SER A 133 1.69 -13.43 -4.29
N VAL A 134 0.93 -12.36 -4.01
CA VAL A 134 -0.47 -12.21 -4.41
C VAL A 134 -0.70 -10.77 -4.86
N PHE A 135 -1.40 -10.57 -5.98
CA PHE A 135 -1.71 -9.23 -6.49
C PHE A 135 -3.15 -9.15 -7.00
N ALA A 136 -3.76 -7.98 -6.87
CA ALA A 136 -5.13 -7.73 -7.30
C ALA A 136 -5.22 -7.63 -8.83
N VAL A 137 -6.23 -8.28 -9.41
CA VAL A 137 -6.52 -8.24 -10.85
C VAL A 137 -8.00 -7.96 -11.09
N THR A 138 -8.32 -7.47 -12.27
CA THR A 138 -9.71 -7.32 -12.74
C THR A 138 -9.89 -7.99 -14.08
N ARG A 139 -11.05 -8.63 -14.29
CA ARG A 139 -11.40 -9.25 -15.57
C ARG A 139 -11.87 -8.17 -16.53
N ARG A 140 -11.25 -8.10 -17.71
CA ARG A 140 -11.64 -7.16 -18.79
C ARG A 140 -12.10 -7.92 -20.02
N HIS A 141 -13.31 -7.63 -20.48
CA HIS A 141 -13.85 -8.13 -21.74
C HIS A 141 -13.71 -7.04 -22.81
N SER A 142 -12.54 -6.99 -23.46
CA SER A 142 -12.25 -6.04 -24.53
C SER A 142 -11.52 -6.74 -25.67
N LEU A 143 -11.98 -6.53 -26.90
CA LEU A 143 -11.26 -6.95 -28.10
C LEU A 143 -9.97 -6.12 -28.21
N ARG A 144 -8.87 -6.78 -28.56
CA ARG A 144 -7.58 -6.14 -28.87
C ARG A 144 -7.29 -6.36 -30.34
N TRP A 145 -7.05 -5.28 -31.06
CA TRP A 145 -6.64 -5.30 -32.46
C TRP A 145 -5.20 -4.77 -32.52
N SER A 146 -4.36 -5.38 -33.35
CA SER A 146 -3.02 -4.88 -33.67
C SER A 146 -2.91 -4.71 -35.17
N GLU A 147 -2.33 -3.60 -35.63
CA GLU A 147 -1.87 -3.51 -37.02
C GLU A 147 -0.68 -4.47 -37.18
N GLY A 148 -0.74 -5.29 -38.23
CA GLY A 148 0.35 -6.18 -38.64
C GLY A 148 1.29 -5.49 -39.60
#